data_AF-A0A1D2QKF0-F1
#
_entry.id   AF-A0A1D2QKF0-F1
#
_cell.length_a   1.000
_cell.length_b   1.000
_cell.length_c   1.000
_cell.angle_alpha   90.00
_cell.angle_beta   90.00
_cell.angle_gamma   90.00
#
_symmetry.space_group_name_H-M   'P 1'
#
loop_
_entity.id
_entity.type
_entity.pdbx_description
1 polymer ?
#
loop_
_entity_poly.entity_id
_entity_poly.type
_entity_poly.pdbx_seq_one_letter_code
_entity_poly.pdbx_strand_id
1 'polypeptide(L)'
;MSVIAEFTISAPDLVLTATLEAVPEMTVELEQQMASQSETALLIVWATGGDFDAFDDALHHDPTIESHSIVEELDVRKLYRLRMNREALFPVYPAYQELGAVPMAGHGADGTWTRRVRFPERTGLVEFQQFCNRNDIAFSLERLYTPGDSETAFQLTEPQREALVSAHESGYFEVPRDATLSELSSTLNISKQSVSERLRRAQSRLVENTILGKRKQS
;
A
#
# COMPACT_ATOMS: atom_id res chain seq x y z
N MET A 1 12.37 -10.42 16.30
CA MET A 1 12.52 -10.15 14.84
C MET A 1 11.38 -9.23 14.44
N SER A 2 11.68 -8.24 13.61
CA SER A 2 10.64 -7.35 13.08
C SER A 2 9.72 -8.09 12.14
N VAL A 3 8.50 -7.60 12.01
CA VAL A 3 7.49 -8.13 11.10
C VAL A 3 6.91 -6.99 10.28
N ILE A 4 6.50 -7.26 9.05
CA ILE A 4 5.71 -6.35 8.24
C ILE A 4 4.31 -6.92 8.15
N ALA A 5 3.34 -6.09 8.49
CA ALA A 5 1.93 -6.40 8.39
C ALA A 5 1.29 -5.54 7.30
N GLU A 6 0.44 -6.16 6.49
CA GLU A 6 -0.52 -5.50 5.61
C GLU A 6 -1.90 -5.78 6.17
N PHE A 7 -2.67 -4.72 6.44
CA PHE A 7 -3.97 -4.82 7.09
C PHE A 7 -4.87 -3.67 6.65
N THR A 8 -6.17 -3.86 6.80
CA THR A 8 -7.16 -2.79 6.63
C THR A 8 -7.65 -2.30 7.99
N ILE A 9 -7.90 -1.00 8.06
CA ILE A 9 -8.60 -0.35 9.16
C ILE A 9 -9.74 0.52 8.61
N SER A 10 -10.87 0.51 9.31
CA SER A 10 -12.00 1.41 9.03
C SER A 10 -12.65 1.83 10.34
N ALA A 11 -12.96 3.12 10.45
CA ALA A 11 -13.81 3.70 11.48
C ALA A 11 -14.25 5.10 11.01
N PRO A 12 -15.41 5.61 11.49
CA PRO A 12 -15.96 6.89 11.05
C PRO A 12 -15.04 8.11 11.29
N ASP A 13 -14.16 8.02 12.29
CA ASP A 13 -13.26 9.07 12.76
C ASP A 13 -11.80 8.87 12.30
N LEU A 14 -11.54 7.88 11.44
CA LEU A 14 -10.26 7.83 10.72
C LEU A 14 -10.20 8.97 9.69
N VAL A 15 -8.99 9.48 9.50
CA VAL A 15 -8.73 10.55 8.54
C VAL A 15 -9.25 10.17 7.15
N LEU A 16 -9.96 11.09 6.49
CA LEU A 16 -10.56 10.91 5.15
C LEU A 16 -11.68 9.85 5.02
N THR A 17 -12.15 9.21 6.10
CA THR A 17 -13.24 8.22 5.97
C THR A 17 -14.48 8.86 5.32
N ALA A 18 -14.97 9.97 5.89
CA ALA A 18 -16.15 10.65 5.38
C ALA A 18 -15.96 11.16 3.93
N THR A 19 -14.77 11.70 3.62
CA THR A 19 -14.42 12.13 2.26
C THR A 19 -14.50 10.98 1.25
N LEU A 20 -13.91 9.83 1.57
CA LEU A 20 -13.83 8.68 0.66
C LEU A 20 -15.15 7.92 0.56
N GLU A 21 -16.03 7.98 1.56
CA GLU A 21 -17.39 7.47 1.47
C GLU A 21 -18.28 8.38 0.60
N ALA A 22 -18.07 9.70 0.65
CA ALA A 22 -18.81 10.67 -0.16
C ALA A 22 -18.43 10.61 -1.66
N VAL A 23 -17.18 10.25 -1.96
CA VAL A 23 -16.67 10.12 -3.34
C VAL A 23 -16.00 8.75 -3.52
N PRO A 24 -16.80 7.66 -3.63
CA PRO A 24 -16.28 6.28 -3.58
C PRO A 24 -15.42 5.89 -4.79
N GLU A 25 -15.52 6.61 -5.92
CA GLU A 25 -14.61 6.39 -7.05
C GLU A 25 -13.22 7.03 -6.85
N MET A 26 -13.07 7.90 -5.84
CA MET A 26 -11.79 8.52 -5.50
C MET A 26 -10.96 7.58 -4.63
N THR A 27 -9.68 7.52 -4.95
CA THR A 27 -8.69 6.79 -4.16
C THR A 27 -7.55 7.72 -3.76
N VAL A 28 -6.96 7.48 -2.60
CA VAL A 28 -5.83 8.26 -2.09
C VAL A 28 -4.64 7.36 -1.76
N GLU A 29 -3.45 7.79 -2.14
CA GLU A 29 -2.18 7.15 -1.79
C GLU A 29 -1.39 8.08 -0.88
N LEU A 30 -0.92 7.54 0.24
CA LEU A 30 -0.13 8.29 1.22
C LEU A 30 1.30 8.48 0.71
N GLU A 31 1.64 9.71 0.35
CA GLU A 31 3.01 10.11 0.00
C GLU A 31 3.83 10.34 1.28
N GLN A 32 3.29 11.13 2.21
CA GLN A 32 3.99 11.48 3.44
C GLN A 32 3.01 11.79 4.57
N GLN A 33 3.37 11.38 5.79
CA GLN A 33 2.66 11.78 7.01
C GLN A 33 3.67 12.34 8.01
N MET A 34 3.38 13.54 8.52
CA MET A 34 4.22 14.22 9.50
C MET A 34 3.36 14.63 10.68
N ALA A 35 3.73 14.18 11.87
CA ALA A 35 3.12 14.66 13.11
C ALA A 35 4.23 14.96 14.11
N SER A 36 4.33 16.23 14.51
CA SER A 36 5.14 16.66 15.66
C SER A 36 4.23 16.90 16.85
N GLN A 37 4.73 16.73 18.08
CA GLN A 37 3.96 17.07 19.29
C GLN A 37 3.63 18.57 19.35
N SER A 38 4.45 19.43 18.75
CA SER A 38 4.29 20.90 18.79
C SER A 38 3.76 21.52 17.50
N GLU A 39 3.62 20.75 16.41
CA GLU A 39 3.17 21.27 15.12
C GLU A 39 1.87 20.62 14.67
N THR A 40 1.22 21.28 13.72
CA THR A 40 0.12 20.76 12.91
C THR A 40 0.40 19.35 12.38
N ALA A 41 -0.54 18.42 12.54
CA ALA A 41 -0.43 17.12 11.87
C ALA A 41 -0.77 17.27 10.38
N LEU A 42 0.18 16.89 9.53
CA LEU A 42 0.10 17.03 8.08
C LEU A 42 0.04 15.66 7.41
N LEU A 43 -0.81 15.55 6.40
CA LEU A 43 -0.93 14.40 5.52
C LEU A 43 -0.76 14.90 4.08
N ILE A 44 0.15 14.26 3.33
CA ILE A 44 0.34 14.53 1.90
C ILE A 44 -0.09 13.29 1.15
N VAL A 45 -1.08 13.44 0.27
CA VAL A 45 -1.69 12.31 -0.45
C VAL A 45 -1.84 12.61 -1.94
N TRP A 46 -1.58 11.61 -2.77
CA TRP A 46 -2.03 11.62 -4.15
C TRP A 46 -3.48 11.17 -4.21
N ALA A 47 -4.37 11.98 -4.77
CA ALA A 47 -5.73 11.58 -5.09
C ALA A 47 -5.85 11.25 -6.58
N THR A 48 -6.50 10.14 -6.91
CA THR A 48 -6.67 9.63 -8.28
C THR A 48 -8.05 8.99 -8.43
N GLY A 49 -8.64 9.14 -9.61
CA GLY A 49 -9.99 8.67 -9.90
C GLY A 49 -11.04 9.75 -9.64
N GLY A 50 -12.31 9.34 -9.58
CA GLY A 50 -13.46 10.18 -9.24
C GLY A 50 -13.56 11.55 -9.93
N ASP A 51 -14.32 12.43 -9.28
CA ASP A 51 -14.44 13.86 -9.62
C ASP A 51 -13.69 14.67 -8.56
N PHE A 52 -12.70 15.47 -8.99
CA PHE A 52 -11.88 16.28 -8.09
C PHE A 52 -12.66 17.42 -7.45
N ASP A 53 -13.66 18.00 -8.12
CA ASP A 53 -14.45 19.09 -7.55
C ASP A 53 -15.32 18.55 -6.41
N ALA A 54 -15.93 17.37 -6.60
CA ALA A 54 -16.67 16.67 -5.55
C ALA A 54 -15.76 16.25 -4.38
N PHE A 55 -14.52 15.84 -4.67
CA PHE A 55 -13.55 15.49 -3.64
C PHE A 55 -13.10 16.71 -2.83
N ASP A 56 -12.86 17.84 -3.49
CA ASP A 56 -12.53 19.10 -2.82
C ASP A 56 -13.68 19.56 -1.92
N ASP A 57 -14.93 19.48 -2.39
CA ASP A 57 -16.11 19.77 -1.59
C ASP A 57 -16.24 18.82 -0.39
N ALA A 58 -16.00 17.52 -0.58
CA ALA A 58 -16.01 16.54 0.51
C ALA A 58 -14.92 16.83 1.56
N LEU A 59 -13.71 17.18 1.14
CA LEU A 59 -12.62 17.59 2.03
C LEU A 59 -12.96 18.84 2.85
N HIS A 60 -13.72 19.79 2.30
CA HIS A 60 -14.18 20.97 3.04
C HIS A 60 -15.16 20.64 4.17
N HIS A 61 -15.91 19.52 4.04
CA HIS A 61 -16.91 19.09 5.01
C HIS A 61 -16.40 17.96 5.93
N ASP A 62 -15.18 17.45 5.70
CA ASP A 62 -14.62 16.36 6.49
C ASP A 62 -14.15 16.87 7.87
N PRO A 63 -14.71 16.35 8.98
CA PRO A 63 -14.38 16.83 10.31
C PRO A 63 -12.93 16.55 10.71
N THR A 64 -12.27 15.57 10.08
CA THR A 64 -10.87 15.21 10.33
C THR A 64 -9.89 16.14 9.62
N ILE A 65 -10.36 17.02 8.73
CA ILE A 65 -9.55 17.95 7.94
C ILE A 65 -9.83 19.39 8.39
N GLU A 66 -8.78 20.09 8.82
CA GLU A 66 -8.86 21.51 9.20
C GLU A 66 -8.73 22.43 7.98
N SER A 67 -7.93 22.03 6.98
CA SER A 67 -7.77 22.75 5.70
C SER A 67 -7.00 21.89 4.70
N HIS A 68 -7.16 22.14 3.41
CA HIS A 68 -6.37 21.51 2.35
C HIS A 68 -5.83 22.52 1.34
N SER A 69 -4.84 22.08 0.57
CA SER A 69 -4.28 22.81 -0.57
C SER A 69 -3.73 21.82 -1.60
N ILE A 70 -3.77 22.20 -2.87
CA ILE A 70 -3.15 21.43 -3.96
C ILE A 70 -1.68 21.85 -4.06
N VAL A 71 -0.79 20.86 -4.03
CA VAL A 71 0.66 21.04 -4.21
C VAL A 71 1.03 20.85 -5.68
N GLU A 72 0.41 19.87 -6.34
CA GLU A 72 0.67 19.50 -7.72
C GLU A 72 -0.60 18.99 -8.38
N GLU A 73 -0.79 19.32 -9.66
CA GLU A 73 -1.91 18.86 -10.48
C GLU A 73 -1.37 18.25 -11.77
N LEU A 74 -1.79 17.02 -12.04
CA LEU A 74 -1.44 16.24 -13.22
C LEU A 74 -2.73 15.75 -13.90
N ASP A 75 -2.62 15.32 -15.16
CA ASP A 75 -3.77 14.95 -16.00
C ASP A 75 -4.74 13.93 -15.35
N VAL A 76 -4.23 13.03 -14.52
CA VAL A 76 -5.00 11.92 -13.94
C VAL A 76 -4.99 11.89 -12.41
N ARG A 77 -4.25 12.79 -11.75
CA ARG A 77 -4.08 12.79 -10.30
C ARG A 77 -3.66 14.15 -9.75
N LYS A 78 -4.03 14.44 -8.50
CA LYS A 78 -3.63 15.66 -7.78
C LYS A 78 -2.93 15.32 -6.48
N LEU A 79 -1.89 16.08 -6.13
CA LEU A 79 -1.19 15.97 -4.85
C LEU A 79 -1.79 16.98 -3.88
N TYR A 80 -2.37 16.48 -2.81
CA TYR A 80 -2.97 17.28 -1.76
C TYR A 80 -2.06 17.36 -0.54
N ARG A 81 -1.96 18.55 0.03
CA ARG A 81 -1.47 18.77 1.40
C ARG A 81 -2.66 19.05 2.30
N LEU A 82 -2.89 18.15 3.24
CA LEU A 82 -3.99 18.17 4.19
C LEU A 82 -3.47 18.51 5.59
N ARG A 83 -4.14 19.46 6.22
CA ARG A 83 -3.98 19.78 7.63
C ARG A 83 -5.06 19.05 8.41
N MET A 84 -4.67 18.18 9.33
CA MET A 84 -5.64 17.34 10.05
C MET A 84 -6.08 17.98 11.37
N ASN A 85 -7.37 17.85 11.66
CA ASN A 85 -7.97 18.25 12.93
C ASN A 85 -7.75 17.15 13.99
N ARG A 86 -6.79 17.37 14.89
CA ARG A 86 -6.40 16.39 15.92
C ARG A 86 -7.50 16.06 16.93
N GLU A 87 -8.45 16.96 17.13
CA GLU A 87 -9.54 16.74 18.10
C GLU A 87 -10.63 15.82 17.54
N ALA A 88 -10.77 15.79 16.21
CA ALA A 88 -11.77 14.98 15.52
C ALA A 88 -11.21 13.67 14.95
N LEU A 89 -9.89 13.59 14.70
CA LEU A 89 -9.28 12.39 14.14
C LEU A 89 -8.89 11.37 15.20
N PHE A 90 -9.09 10.10 14.90
CA PHE A 90 -8.63 9.02 15.74
C PHE A 90 -7.09 8.84 15.67
N PRO A 91 -6.37 8.74 16.81
CA PRO A 91 -4.91 8.86 16.86
C PRO A 91 -4.15 7.58 16.47
N VAL A 92 -4.34 7.08 15.24
CA VAL A 92 -3.60 5.91 14.71
C VAL A 92 -2.09 6.15 14.64
N TYR A 93 -1.66 7.32 14.18
CA TYR A 93 -0.24 7.61 13.99
C TYR A 93 0.53 7.72 15.33
N PRO A 94 0.01 8.40 16.36
CA PRO A 94 0.57 8.31 17.72
C PRO A 94 0.72 6.88 18.23
N ALA A 95 -0.29 6.01 18.02
CA ALA A 95 -0.19 4.61 18.41
C ALA A 95 0.96 3.87 17.70
N TYR A 96 1.22 4.16 16.42
CA TYR A 96 2.41 3.62 15.76
C TYR A 96 3.72 4.11 16.39
N GLN A 97 3.80 5.40 16.75
CA GLN A 97 4.99 5.97 17.39
C GLN A 97 5.28 5.32 18.75
N GLU A 98 4.25 5.11 19.58
CA GLU A 98 4.37 4.44 20.88
C GLU A 98 4.88 3.00 20.76
N LEU A 99 4.43 2.29 19.73
CA LEU A 99 4.83 0.91 19.44
C LEU A 99 6.18 0.79 18.72
N GLY A 100 6.83 1.91 18.40
CA GLY A 100 8.02 1.95 17.55
C GLY A 100 7.77 1.41 16.13
N ALA A 101 6.52 1.39 15.70
CA ALA A 101 6.12 0.91 14.39
C ALA A 101 6.49 1.94 13.31
N VAL A 102 6.87 1.46 12.13
CA VAL A 102 7.28 2.26 10.98
C VAL A 102 6.26 2.07 9.86
N PRO A 103 5.33 3.02 9.67
CA PRO A 103 4.42 3.01 8.53
C PRO A 103 5.22 3.12 7.23
N MET A 104 4.92 2.25 6.27
CA MET A 104 5.66 2.18 5.00
C MET A 104 4.81 2.63 3.82
N ALA A 105 3.51 2.30 3.83
CA ALA A 105 2.57 2.73 2.81
C ALA A 105 1.15 2.84 3.41
N GLY A 106 0.32 3.63 2.75
CA GLY A 106 -1.09 3.77 3.05
C GLY A 106 -1.87 4.03 1.76
N HIS A 107 -3.01 3.36 1.62
CA HIS A 107 -3.96 3.59 0.54
C HIS A 107 -5.35 3.69 1.14
N GLY A 108 -6.11 4.72 0.74
CA GLY A 108 -7.48 4.95 1.16
C GLY A 108 -8.43 4.81 -0.02
N ALA A 109 -9.49 4.04 0.14
CA ALA A 109 -10.58 3.91 -0.82
C ALA A 109 -11.86 3.48 -0.09
N ASP A 110 -13.01 4.05 -0.48
CA ASP A 110 -14.33 3.62 0.04
C ASP A 110 -14.38 3.57 1.58
N GLY A 111 -13.98 4.66 2.23
CA GLY A 111 -13.94 4.78 3.70
C GLY A 111 -12.92 3.89 4.44
N THR A 112 -12.11 3.11 3.72
CA THR A 112 -11.20 2.11 4.31
C THR A 112 -9.75 2.45 4.00
N TRP A 113 -8.87 2.29 5.00
CA TRP A 113 -7.43 2.42 4.83
C TRP A 113 -6.73 1.06 4.83
N THR A 114 -6.03 0.75 3.74
CA THR A 114 -5.04 -0.33 3.69
C THR A 114 -3.69 0.22 4.12
N ARG A 115 -3.06 -0.41 5.11
CA ARG A 115 -1.78 0.01 5.68
C ARG A 115 -0.75 -1.08 5.56
N ARG A 116 0.48 -0.69 5.21
CA ARG A 116 1.66 -1.52 5.30
C ARG A 116 2.59 -0.95 6.36
N VAL A 117 2.78 -1.69 7.44
CA VAL A 117 3.51 -1.20 8.62
C VAL A 117 4.51 -2.23 9.09
N ARG A 118 5.73 -1.78 9.39
CA ARG A 118 6.75 -2.61 10.03
C ARG A 118 6.67 -2.43 11.54
N PHE A 119 6.55 -3.52 12.27
CA PHE A 119 6.64 -3.54 13.72
C PHE A 119 8.01 -4.08 14.15
N PRO A 120 8.66 -3.50 15.19
CA PRO A 120 9.92 -4.03 15.73
C PRO A 120 9.80 -5.49 16.18
N GLU A 121 8.63 -5.87 16.69
CA GLU A 121 8.30 -7.21 17.15
C GLU A 121 6.83 -7.54 16.87
N ARG A 122 6.51 -8.85 16.80
CA ARG A 122 5.14 -9.32 16.59
C ARG A 122 4.17 -8.91 17.71
N THR A 123 4.67 -8.76 18.93
CA THR A 123 3.91 -8.24 20.09
C THR A 123 3.33 -6.87 19.82
N GLY A 124 4.07 -5.96 19.18
CA GLY A 124 3.58 -4.63 18.81
C GLY A 124 2.39 -4.67 17.84
N LEU A 125 2.36 -5.62 16.90
CA LEU A 125 1.18 -5.82 16.04
C LEU A 125 -0.05 -6.28 16.84
N VAL A 126 0.14 -7.19 17.79
CA VAL A 126 -0.95 -7.67 18.65
C VAL A 126 -1.48 -6.55 19.53
N GLU A 127 -0.58 -5.72 20.08
CA GLU A 127 -0.96 -4.53 20.86
C GLU A 127 -1.70 -3.51 20.00
N PHE A 128 -1.28 -3.29 18.75
CA PHE A 128 -1.99 -2.43 17.80
C PHE A 128 -3.39 -2.97 17.48
N GLN A 129 -3.51 -4.28 17.22
CA GLN A 129 -4.83 -4.90 16.98
C GLN A 129 -5.75 -4.74 18.18
N GLN A 130 -5.24 -4.93 19.41
CA GLN A 130 -6.02 -4.70 20.61
C GLN A 130 -6.39 -3.23 20.80
N PHE A 131 -5.49 -2.30 20.44
CA PHE A 131 -5.77 -0.88 20.42
C PHE A 131 -6.91 -0.55 19.46
N CYS A 132 -6.91 -1.10 18.24
CA CYS A 132 -8.04 -0.95 17.32
C CYS A 132 -9.34 -1.49 17.92
N ASN A 133 -9.34 -2.72 18.42
CA ASN A 133 -10.54 -3.36 18.99
C ASN A 133 -11.11 -2.61 20.20
N ARG A 134 -10.26 -2.03 21.06
CA ARG A 134 -10.70 -1.26 22.24
C ARG A 134 -11.36 0.07 21.88
N ASN A 135 -11.12 0.57 20.67
CA ASN A 135 -11.61 1.84 20.19
C ASN A 135 -12.60 1.67 19.01
N ASP A 136 -13.22 0.50 18.89
CA ASP A 136 -14.21 0.19 17.86
C ASP A 136 -13.72 0.39 16.41
N ILE A 137 -12.42 0.23 16.17
CA ILE A 137 -11.83 0.26 14.83
C ILE A 137 -11.86 -1.15 14.26
N ALA A 138 -12.56 -1.31 13.15
CA ALA A 138 -12.56 -2.56 12.42
C ALA A 138 -11.17 -2.79 11.82
N PHE A 139 -10.48 -3.82 12.31
CA PHE A 139 -9.14 -4.20 11.89
C PHE A 139 -9.18 -5.58 11.23
N SER A 140 -8.58 -5.71 10.04
CA SER A 140 -8.42 -7.00 9.37
C SER A 140 -7.01 -7.20 8.86
N LEU A 141 -6.31 -8.22 9.40
CA LEU A 141 -4.97 -8.57 8.96
C LEU A 141 -5.03 -9.33 7.63
N GLU A 142 -4.39 -8.80 6.61
CA GLU A 142 -4.35 -9.43 5.29
C GLU A 142 -3.08 -10.26 5.13
N ARG A 143 -1.92 -9.74 5.54
CA ARG A 143 -0.62 -10.41 5.42
C ARG A 143 0.29 -10.09 6.59
N LEU A 144 1.14 -11.06 6.94
CA LEU A 144 2.19 -10.93 7.94
C LEU A 144 3.43 -11.70 7.48
N TYR A 145 4.58 -11.03 7.44
CA TYR A 145 5.84 -11.65 7.01
C TYR A 145 7.05 -10.96 7.65
N THR A 146 8.23 -11.62 7.62
CA THR A 146 9.46 -11.09 8.21
C THR A 146 10.28 -10.33 7.15
N PRO A 147 10.91 -9.17 7.45
CA PRO A 147 11.87 -8.55 6.54
C PRO A 147 13.04 -9.50 6.26
N GLY A 148 13.35 -9.73 4.99
CA GLY A 148 14.36 -10.72 4.57
C GLY A 148 13.74 -11.98 3.97
N ASP A 149 12.50 -12.33 4.36
CA ASP A 149 11.68 -13.32 3.63
C ASP A 149 11.15 -12.72 2.32
N SER A 150 11.94 -11.91 1.60
CA SER A 150 11.55 -11.25 0.34
C SER A 150 11.00 -12.22 -0.73
N GLU A 151 11.20 -13.53 -0.54
CA GLU A 151 10.49 -14.63 -1.20
C GLU A 151 8.94 -14.51 -1.10
N THR A 152 8.38 -13.93 -0.03
CA THR A 152 6.92 -13.82 0.17
C THR A 152 6.29 -12.48 -0.22
N ALA A 153 7.06 -11.41 -0.44
CA ALA A 153 6.50 -10.08 -0.77
C ALA A 153 5.74 -10.10 -2.11
N PHE A 154 6.26 -10.83 -3.09
CA PHE A 154 5.65 -11.01 -4.42
C PHE A 154 4.90 -12.35 -4.57
N GLN A 155 4.89 -13.17 -3.51
CA GLN A 155 4.38 -14.55 -3.50
C GLN A 155 4.91 -15.38 -4.69
N LEU A 156 6.14 -15.15 -5.13
CA LEU A 156 6.76 -15.93 -6.19
C LEU A 156 7.27 -17.24 -5.59
N THR A 157 7.07 -18.34 -6.30
CA THR A 157 7.81 -19.57 -5.94
C THR A 157 9.28 -19.39 -6.30
N GLU A 158 10.19 -20.08 -5.61
CA GLU A 158 11.63 -19.97 -5.92
C GLU A 158 11.94 -20.22 -7.41
N PRO A 159 11.34 -21.23 -8.08
CA PRO A 159 11.52 -21.40 -9.51
C PRO A 159 11.04 -20.20 -10.35
N GLN A 160 9.92 -19.55 -9.97
CA GLN A 160 9.41 -18.37 -10.67
C GLN A 160 10.33 -17.17 -10.53
N ARG A 161 10.89 -16.97 -9.32
CA ARG A 161 11.88 -15.93 -9.03
C ARG A 161 13.15 -16.16 -9.85
N GLU A 162 13.70 -17.37 -9.79
CA GLU A 162 14.89 -17.77 -10.55
C GLU A 162 14.72 -17.46 -12.05
N ALA A 163 13.58 -17.84 -12.64
CA ALA A 163 13.32 -17.56 -14.04
C ALA A 163 13.25 -16.06 -14.38
N LEU A 164 12.61 -15.25 -13.53
CA LEU A 164 12.54 -13.79 -13.73
C LEU A 164 13.92 -13.14 -13.62
N VAL A 165 14.71 -13.52 -12.61
CA VAL A 165 16.07 -13.00 -12.41
C VAL A 165 16.95 -13.36 -13.59
N SER A 166 16.99 -14.64 -14.00
CA SER A 166 17.77 -15.05 -15.17
C SER A 166 17.33 -14.36 -16.45
N ALA A 167 16.02 -14.14 -16.65
CA ALA A 167 15.51 -13.38 -17.80
C ALA A 167 15.95 -11.90 -17.77
N HIS A 168 15.92 -11.26 -16.60
CA HIS A 168 16.38 -9.88 -16.47
C HIS A 168 17.90 -9.74 -16.67
N GLU A 169 18.70 -10.56 -15.98
CA GLU A 169 20.16 -10.50 -16.04
C GLU A 169 20.73 -10.84 -17.42
N SER A 170 20.01 -11.65 -18.20
CA SER A 170 20.39 -11.99 -19.58
C SER A 170 19.92 -10.96 -20.62
N GLY A 171 19.18 -9.92 -20.21
CA GLY A 171 18.63 -8.92 -21.13
C GLY A 171 17.47 -9.46 -21.99
N TYR A 172 16.79 -10.53 -21.56
CA TYR A 172 15.62 -11.08 -22.26
C TYR A 172 14.45 -10.09 -22.33
N PHE A 173 14.38 -9.14 -21.39
CA PHE A 173 13.33 -8.11 -21.34
C PHE A 173 13.72 -6.80 -22.04
N GLU A 174 14.96 -6.66 -22.51
CA GLU A 174 15.44 -5.44 -23.15
C GLU A 174 14.89 -5.25 -24.57
N VAL A 175 15.01 -4.03 -25.10
CA VAL A 175 14.63 -3.69 -26.48
C VAL A 175 15.80 -2.98 -27.17
N PRO A 176 16.51 -3.63 -28.13
CA PRO A 176 16.34 -5.03 -28.57
C PRO A 176 16.76 -6.04 -27.48
N ARG A 177 16.25 -7.27 -27.55
CA ARG A 177 16.56 -8.32 -26.57
C ARG A 177 17.99 -8.84 -26.76
N ASP A 178 18.71 -8.98 -25.65
CA ASP A 178 20.06 -9.57 -25.64
C ASP A 178 20.04 -11.10 -25.47
N ALA A 179 18.91 -11.66 -25.02
CA ALA A 179 18.73 -13.10 -24.85
C ALA A 179 17.39 -13.62 -25.38
N THR A 180 17.39 -14.92 -25.64
CA THR A 180 16.25 -15.70 -26.13
C THR A 180 15.72 -16.66 -25.06
N LEU A 181 14.48 -17.14 -25.22
CA LEU A 181 13.95 -18.24 -24.42
C LEU A 181 14.80 -19.52 -24.52
N SER A 182 15.55 -19.67 -25.61
CA SER A 182 16.42 -20.81 -25.84
C SER A 182 17.62 -20.78 -24.89
N GLU A 183 18.26 -19.62 -24.75
CA GLU A 183 19.38 -19.45 -23.82
C GLU A 183 18.91 -19.59 -22.37
N LEU A 184 17.75 -19.01 -22.03
CA LEU A 184 17.14 -19.21 -20.71
C LEU A 184 16.81 -20.67 -20.41
N SER A 185 16.34 -21.43 -21.41
CA SER A 185 16.06 -22.86 -21.23
C SER A 185 17.32 -23.66 -20.92
N SER A 186 18.45 -23.30 -21.53
CA SER A 186 19.75 -23.91 -21.24
C SER A 186 20.24 -23.52 -19.84
N THR A 187 20.14 -22.25 -19.45
CA THR A 187 20.57 -21.76 -18.13
C THR A 187 19.79 -22.42 -17.00
N LEU A 188 18.46 -22.55 -17.16
CA LEU A 188 17.57 -23.08 -16.12
C LEU A 188 17.38 -24.61 -16.18
N ASN A 189 18.02 -25.27 -17.17
CA ASN A 189 17.91 -26.71 -17.41
C ASN A 189 16.45 -27.24 -17.45
N ILE A 190 15.57 -26.51 -18.14
CA ILE A 190 14.16 -26.87 -18.35
C ILE A 190 13.75 -26.58 -19.80
N SER A 191 12.61 -27.10 -20.25
CA SER A 191 12.14 -26.84 -21.62
C SER A 191 11.80 -25.35 -21.84
N LYS A 192 11.91 -24.87 -23.09
CA LYS A 192 11.49 -23.50 -23.48
C LYS A 192 10.05 -23.20 -23.07
N GLN A 193 9.16 -24.19 -23.20
CA GLN A 193 7.77 -24.07 -22.76
C GLN A 193 7.68 -23.86 -21.25
N SER A 194 8.42 -24.64 -20.46
CA SER A 194 8.46 -24.48 -19.01
C SER A 194 9.01 -23.12 -18.59
N VAL A 195 10.05 -22.60 -19.26
CA VAL A 195 10.53 -21.22 -19.03
C VAL A 195 9.42 -20.21 -19.34
N SER A 196 8.79 -20.30 -20.52
CA SER A 196 7.75 -19.36 -20.93
C SER A 196 6.56 -19.36 -19.98
N GLU A 197 6.09 -20.53 -19.54
CA GLU A 197 4.97 -20.63 -18.60
C GLU A 197 5.34 -20.08 -17.22
N ARG A 198 6.55 -20.38 -16.75
CA ARG A 198 7.06 -19.93 -15.45
C ARG A 198 7.20 -18.41 -15.42
N LEU A 199 7.73 -17.80 -16.49
CA LEU A 199 7.79 -16.35 -16.64
C LEU A 199 6.39 -15.72 -16.66
N ARG A 200 5.45 -16.26 -17.45
CA ARG A 200 4.06 -15.75 -17.48
C ARG A 200 3.40 -15.81 -16.11
N ARG A 201 3.52 -16.93 -15.40
CA ARG A 201 2.97 -17.10 -14.04
C ARG A 201 3.61 -16.11 -13.06
N ALA A 202 4.93 -15.92 -13.15
CA ALA A 202 5.66 -15.01 -12.30
C ALA A 202 5.25 -13.54 -12.54
N GLN A 203 5.14 -13.13 -13.80
CA GLN A 203 4.66 -11.80 -14.18
C GLN A 203 3.22 -11.54 -13.73
N SER A 204 2.31 -12.51 -13.90
CA SER A 204 0.92 -12.39 -13.40
C SER A 204 0.89 -12.16 -11.90
N ARG A 205 1.66 -12.95 -11.13
CA ARG A 205 1.76 -12.80 -9.68
C ARG A 205 2.35 -11.46 -9.25
N LEU A 206 3.34 -10.94 -9.98
CA LEU A 206 3.85 -9.61 -9.74
C LEU A 206 2.75 -8.57 -9.93
N VAL A 207 2.07 -8.58 -11.09
CA VAL A 207 0.97 -7.63 -11.37
C VAL A 207 -0.14 -7.71 -10.32
N GLU A 208 -0.57 -8.92 -9.94
CA GLU A 208 -1.58 -9.14 -8.90
C GLU A 208 -1.16 -8.57 -7.54
N ASN A 209 0.09 -8.78 -7.14
CA ASN A 209 0.57 -8.45 -5.80
C ASN A 209 1.21 -7.07 -5.68
N THR A 210 1.48 -6.36 -6.80
CA THR A 210 2.10 -5.03 -6.77
C THR A 210 1.25 -3.94 -7.42
N ILE A 211 0.45 -4.24 -8.44
CA ILE A 211 -0.28 -3.22 -9.22
C ILE A 211 -1.78 -3.28 -8.93
N LEU A 212 -2.38 -4.47 -8.97
CA LEU A 212 -3.83 -4.59 -8.83
C LEU A 212 -4.28 -4.50 -7.37
N GLY A 213 -3.42 -4.91 -6.42
CA GLY A 213 -3.89 -5.38 -5.12
C GLY A 213 -4.81 -6.60 -5.30
N LYS A 214 -4.91 -7.51 -4.34
CA LYS A 214 -5.86 -8.62 -4.51
C LYS A 214 -7.30 -8.06 -4.48
N ARG A 215 -7.95 -7.99 -5.64
CA ARG A 215 -9.42 -7.96 -5.73
C ARG A 215 -9.95 -9.13 -4.90
N LYS A 216 -10.81 -8.83 -3.91
CA LYS A 216 -11.59 -9.85 -3.19
C LYS A 216 -12.24 -10.75 -4.23
N GLN A 217 -11.88 -12.04 -4.26
CA GLN A 217 -12.69 -13.03 -4.96
C GLN A 217 -13.98 -13.17 -4.16
N SER A 218 -15.11 -12.95 -4.84
CA SER A 218 -16.47 -13.10 -4.33
C SER A 218 -16.73 -14.50 -3.79
#